data_AF-A0A9W9K6A1-F1
#
_entry.id   AF-A0A9W9K6A1-F1
#
_cell.length_a   1.000
_cell.length_b   1.000
_cell.length_c   1.000
_cell.angle_alpha   90.00
_cell.angle_beta   90.00
_cell.angle_gamma   90.00
#
_symmetry.space_group_name_H-M   'P 1'
#
loop_
_entity.id
_entity.type
_entity.pdbx_description
1 polymer ?
#
loop_
_entity_poly.entity_id
_entity_poly.type
_entity_poly.pdbx_seq_one_letter_code
_entity_poly.pdbx_strand_id
1 'polypeptide(L)'
;MSVSKALAKVQRLAVEESSGNKDAHAELLKAIHELQLAAETPLETTSRLNFQIMQNISIRVAIEHQFLHVLVAQDGNPVSATELAKETGSDLLLIIRIMRVLSAIGLCDEVGNQLYAANDKTRFKILPGSIAAEKHHFDLDFGMGGRLVDYMRGPGIQQFADEPDAVTLFKYAHGTDVIFGLLEKHPEQKQAFDDYMAARRVDDMPQWFEIFPVTERLGSL
;
A
#
# COMPACT_ATOMS: atom_id res chain seq x y z
N MET A 1 -15.59 -15.54 -17.29
CA MET A 1 -14.93 -15.40 -18.61
C MET A 1 -13.92 -16.55 -18.74
N SER A 2 -13.73 -17.18 -19.90
CA SER A 2 -12.68 -18.21 -20.02
C SER A 2 -11.29 -17.57 -19.98
N VAL A 3 -10.29 -18.30 -19.46
CA VAL A 3 -8.89 -17.83 -19.39
C VAL A 3 -8.37 -17.39 -20.77
N SER A 4 -8.68 -18.15 -21.82
CA SER A 4 -8.28 -17.82 -23.19
C SER A 4 -8.85 -16.47 -23.67
N LYS A 5 -10.12 -16.17 -23.35
CA LYS A 5 -10.73 -14.89 -23.71
C LYS A 5 -10.13 -13.72 -22.92
N ALA A 6 -9.84 -13.91 -21.64
CA ALA A 6 -9.19 -12.90 -20.81
C ALA A 6 -7.75 -12.62 -21.31
N LEU A 7 -7.00 -13.67 -21.65
CA LEU A 7 -5.65 -13.53 -22.21
C LEU A 7 -5.64 -12.75 -23.54
N ALA A 8 -6.57 -13.05 -24.45
CA ALA A 8 -6.70 -12.32 -25.70
C ALA A 8 -7.01 -10.82 -25.48
N LYS A 9 -7.82 -10.49 -24.46
CA LYS A 9 -8.10 -9.10 -24.07
C LYS A 9 -6.84 -8.39 -23.57
N VAL A 10 -6.05 -9.04 -22.71
CA VAL A 10 -4.75 -8.51 -22.22
C VAL A 10 -3.79 -8.26 -23.39
N GLN A 11 -3.64 -9.22 -24.31
CA GLN A 11 -2.76 -9.06 -25.47
C GLN A 11 -3.12 -7.84 -26.33
N ARG A 12 -4.42 -7.66 -26.62
CA ARG A 12 -4.89 -6.52 -27.40
C ARG A 12 -4.59 -5.19 -26.70
N LEU A 13 -4.94 -5.08 -25.41
CA LEU A 13 -4.73 -3.85 -24.64
C LEU A 13 -3.24 -3.52 -24.44
N ALA A 14 -2.38 -4.53 -24.30
CA ALA A 14 -0.94 -4.33 -24.22
C ALA A 14 -0.36 -3.73 -25.51
N VAL A 15 -0.89 -4.11 -26.69
CA VAL A 15 -0.51 -3.51 -27.98
C VAL A 15 -1.00 -2.06 -28.07
N GLU A 16 -2.22 -1.77 -27.62
CA GLU A 16 -2.78 -0.42 -27.59
C GLU A 16 -1.98 0.51 -26.65
N GLU A 17 -1.57 0.03 -25.47
CA GLU A 17 -0.73 0.81 -24.56
C GLU A 17 0.66 1.05 -25.14
N SER A 18 1.28 0.03 -25.74
CA SER A 18 2.61 0.14 -26.37
C SER A 18 2.63 1.09 -27.58
N SER A 19 1.47 1.36 -28.20
CA SER A 19 1.34 2.33 -29.28
C SER A 19 1.14 3.77 -28.78
N GLY A 20 1.12 4.00 -27.47
CA GLY A 20 1.00 5.32 -26.84
C GLY A 20 -0.42 5.75 -26.51
N ASN A 21 -1.41 4.86 -26.57
CA ASN A 21 -2.77 5.17 -26.13
C ASN A 21 -2.81 5.33 -24.60
N LYS A 22 -2.92 6.57 -24.12
CA LYS A 22 -2.95 6.92 -22.69
C LYS A 22 -4.13 6.33 -21.93
N ASP A 23 -5.24 6.04 -22.61
CA ASP A 23 -6.43 5.46 -21.99
C ASP A 23 -6.33 3.94 -21.84
N ALA A 24 -5.38 3.29 -22.53
CA ALA A 24 -5.24 1.84 -22.53
C ALA A 24 -4.68 1.28 -21.21
N HIS A 25 -3.88 2.05 -20.48
CA HIS A 25 -3.18 1.57 -19.28
C HIS A 25 -4.15 1.09 -18.18
N ALA A 26 -5.15 1.91 -17.84
CA ALA A 26 -6.13 1.56 -16.82
C ALA A 26 -6.95 0.30 -17.21
N GLU A 27 -7.34 0.21 -18.48
CA GLU A 27 -8.05 -0.96 -19.00
C GLU A 27 -7.15 -2.20 -19.08
N LEU A 28 -5.85 -2.05 -19.36
CA LEU A 28 -4.89 -3.16 -19.32
C LEU A 28 -4.78 -3.73 -17.91
N LEU A 29 -4.58 -2.88 -16.89
CA LEU A 29 -4.50 -3.32 -15.49
C LEU A 29 -5.77 -4.07 -15.06
N LYS A 30 -6.94 -3.56 -15.45
CA LYS A 30 -8.22 -4.23 -15.22
C LYS A 30 -8.29 -5.60 -15.91
N ALA A 31 -7.85 -5.70 -17.16
CA ALA A 31 -7.83 -6.96 -17.90
C ALA A 31 -6.85 -7.99 -17.31
N ILE A 32 -5.70 -7.55 -16.81
CA ILE A 32 -4.73 -8.40 -16.10
C ILE A 32 -5.37 -8.96 -14.83
N HIS A 33 -6.08 -8.13 -14.06
CA HIS A 33 -6.79 -8.58 -12.87
C HIS A 33 -7.91 -9.57 -13.22
N GLU A 34 -8.70 -9.32 -14.27
CA GLU A 34 -9.71 -10.26 -14.78
C GLU A 34 -9.10 -11.61 -15.20
N LEU A 35 -7.91 -11.60 -15.82
CA LEU A 35 -7.18 -12.81 -16.18
C LEU A 35 -6.75 -13.59 -14.94
N GLN A 36 -6.21 -12.91 -13.91
CA GLN A 36 -5.85 -13.53 -12.64
C GLN A 36 -7.07 -14.21 -12.01
N LEU A 37 -8.20 -13.51 -11.89
CA LEU A 37 -9.44 -14.08 -11.32
C LEU A 37 -9.99 -15.26 -12.13
N ALA A 38 -9.79 -15.27 -13.45
CA ALA A 38 -10.22 -16.37 -14.30
C ALA A 38 -9.30 -17.61 -14.19
N ALA A 39 -8.03 -17.40 -13.83
CA ALA A 39 -7.01 -18.45 -13.74
C ALA A 39 -6.93 -19.10 -12.35
N GLU A 40 -7.17 -18.33 -11.28
CA GLU A 40 -7.09 -18.83 -9.91
C GLU A 40 -8.18 -19.86 -9.59
N THR A 41 -7.78 -20.94 -8.93
CA THR A 41 -8.69 -21.86 -8.25
C THR A 41 -9.22 -21.24 -6.94
N PRO A 42 -10.33 -21.75 -6.36
CA PRO A 42 -10.82 -21.26 -5.08
C PRO A 42 -9.79 -21.30 -3.94
N LEU A 43 -8.90 -22.30 -3.94
CA LEU A 43 -7.83 -22.42 -2.94
C LEU A 43 -6.79 -21.31 -3.09
N GLU A 44 -6.37 -21.02 -4.33
CA GLU A 44 -5.40 -19.97 -4.63
C GLU A 44 -5.97 -18.59 -4.30
N THR A 45 -7.22 -18.31 -4.71
CA THR A 45 -7.91 -17.07 -4.37
C THR A 45 -7.99 -16.87 -2.87
N THR A 46 -8.43 -17.89 -2.12
CA THR A 46 -8.58 -17.80 -0.67
C THR A 46 -7.23 -17.61 0.03
N SER A 47 -6.20 -18.33 -0.41
CA SER A 47 -4.85 -18.20 0.14
C SER A 47 -4.30 -16.79 -0.10
N ARG A 48 -4.43 -16.27 -1.32
CA ARG A 48 -3.99 -14.90 -1.65
C ARG A 48 -4.64 -13.88 -0.74
N LEU A 49 -5.95 -13.94 -0.54
CA LEU A 49 -6.68 -13.01 0.34
C LEU A 49 -6.27 -13.16 1.82
N ASN A 50 -6.17 -14.39 2.32
CA ASN A 50 -5.79 -14.65 3.71
C ASN A 50 -4.36 -14.18 4.03
N PHE A 51 -3.43 -14.26 3.07
CA PHE A 51 -2.03 -13.87 3.28
C PHE A 51 -1.74 -12.38 3.02
N GLN A 52 -2.67 -11.58 2.48
CA GLN A 52 -2.49 -10.14 2.29
C GLN A 52 -2.09 -9.41 3.59
N ILE A 53 -2.64 -9.84 4.73
CA ILE A 53 -2.29 -9.27 6.03
C ILE A 53 -0.81 -9.48 6.37
N MET A 54 -0.26 -10.65 6.06
CA MET A 54 1.15 -10.98 6.31
C MET A 54 2.09 -10.19 5.40
N GLN A 55 1.64 -9.87 4.18
CA GLN A 55 2.39 -9.01 3.25
C GLN A 55 2.56 -7.61 3.84
N ASN A 56 1.46 -6.98 4.29
CA ASN A 56 1.51 -5.65 4.92
C ASN A 56 2.34 -5.65 6.21
N ILE A 57 2.23 -6.68 7.07
CA ILE A 57 3.10 -6.81 8.26
C ILE A 57 4.57 -6.84 7.85
N SER A 58 4.91 -7.59 6.80
CA SER A 58 6.29 -7.70 6.33
C SER A 58 6.82 -6.38 5.79
N ILE A 59 5.97 -5.60 5.09
CA ILE A 59 6.31 -4.25 4.62
C ILE A 59 6.58 -3.33 5.81
N ARG A 60 5.68 -3.29 6.79
CA ARG A 60 5.84 -2.43 7.97
C ARG A 60 7.11 -2.75 8.75
N VAL A 61 7.45 -4.03 8.93
CA VAL A 61 8.71 -4.48 9.56
C VAL A 61 9.91 -4.02 8.76
N ALA A 62 9.91 -4.17 7.43
CA ALA A 62 11.04 -3.76 6.61
C ALA A 62 11.25 -2.25 6.55
N ILE A 63 10.18 -1.46 6.70
CA ILE A 63 10.29 0.00 6.89
C ILE A 63 10.91 0.32 8.24
N GLU A 64 10.42 -0.30 9.31
CA GLU A 64 10.90 -0.04 10.68
C GLU A 64 12.38 -0.39 10.84
N HIS A 65 12.80 -1.53 10.29
CA HIS A 65 14.19 -1.97 10.31
C HIS A 65 15.03 -1.40 9.14
N GLN A 66 14.45 -0.54 8.31
CA GLN A 66 15.10 0.10 7.18
C GLN A 66 15.74 -0.83 6.12
N PHE A 67 15.29 -2.09 6.00
CA PHE A 67 15.82 -3.05 5.01
C PHE A 67 15.78 -2.49 3.59
N LEU A 68 14.66 -1.88 3.21
CA LEU A 68 14.49 -1.31 1.87
C LEU A 68 15.41 -0.11 1.61
N HIS A 69 15.74 0.67 2.65
CA HIS A 69 16.66 1.81 2.52
C HIS A 69 18.07 1.32 2.19
N VAL A 70 18.51 0.25 2.85
CA VAL A 70 19.81 -0.37 2.56
C VAL A 70 19.89 -0.85 1.11
N LEU A 71 18.83 -1.48 0.58
CA LEU A 71 18.81 -1.91 -0.82
C LEU A 71 18.93 -0.73 -1.79
N VAL A 72 18.20 0.36 -1.53
CA VAL A 72 18.23 1.54 -2.43
C VAL A 72 19.56 2.28 -2.34
N ALA A 73 20.19 2.32 -1.16
CA ALA A 73 21.49 2.95 -0.95
C ALA A 73 22.63 2.28 -1.76
N GLN A 74 22.45 1.04 -2.19
CA GLN A 74 23.44 0.28 -2.98
C GLN A 74 23.34 0.51 -4.50
N ASP A 75 22.50 1.46 -4.93
CA ASP A 75 22.35 1.93 -6.30
C ASP A 75 22.14 0.80 -7.34
N GLY A 76 21.29 -0.16 -6.98
CA GLY A 76 20.97 -1.32 -7.82
C GLY A 76 21.92 -2.50 -7.67
N ASN A 77 23.02 -2.39 -6.92
CA ASN A 77 23.83 -3.54 -6.56
C ASN A 77 23.08 -4.44 -5.57
N PRO A 78 23.09 -5.78 -5.77
CA PRO A 78 22.43 -6.69 -4.84
C PRO A 78 23.10 -6.73 -3.46
N VAL A 79 22.29 -6.93 -2.42
CA VAL A 79 22.70 -7.00 -1.01
C VAL A 79 22.30 -8.34 -0.42
N SER A 80 23.22 -9.04 0.20
CA SER A 80 22.93 -10.31 0.86
C SER A 80 22.18 -10.11 2.18
N ALA A 81 21.46 -11.13 2.63
CA ALA A 81 20.82 -11.13 3.95
C ALA A 81 21.83 -10.88 5.09
N THR A 82 23.06 -11.39 4.96
CA THR A 82 24.14 -11.18 5.95
C THR A 82 24.62 -9.74 5.97
N GLU A 83 24.73 -9.09 4.82
CA GLU A 83 25.07 -7.66 4.74
C GLU A 83 23.93 -6.81 5.32
N LEU A 84 22.67 -7.10 5.00
CA LEU A 84 21.51 -6.46 5.63
C LEU A 84 21.54 -6.61 7.16
N ALA A 85 21.87 -7.79 7.67
CA ALA A 85 21.97 -8.05 9.11
C ALA A 85 23.07 -7.21 9.75
N LYS A 86 24.23 -7.11 9.09
CA LYS A 86 25.35 -6.28 9.54
C LYS A 86 25.00 -4.79 9.56
N GLU A 87 24.38 -4.27 8.49
CA GLU A 87 24.08 -2.84 8.35
C GLU A 87 22.92 -2.39 9.25
N THR A 88 21.93 -3.24 9.49
CA THR A 88 20.73 -2.89 10.28
C THR A 88 20.77 -3.39 11.71
N GLY A 89 21.74 -4.24 12.07
CA GLY A 89 21.79 -4.92 13.37
C GLY A 89 20.65 -5.91 13.63
N SER A 90 19.88 -6.26 12.60
CA SER A 90 18.72 -7.15 12.72
C SER A 90 19.11 -8.62 12.63
N ASP A 91 18.30 -9.49 13.22
CA ASP A 91 18.49 -10.94 13.14
C ASP A 91 18.44 -11.44 11.68
N LEU A 92 19.42 -12.29 11.32
CA LEU A 92 19.56 -12.81 9.96
C LEU A 92 18.33 -13.62 9.52
N LEU A 93 17.78 -14.46 10.41
CA LEU A 93 16.62 -15.29 10.07
C LEU A 93 15.36 -14.42 9.90
N LEU A 94 15.20 -13.37 10.69
CA LEU A 94 14.14 -12.37 10.50
C LEU A 94 14.25 -11.73 9.11
N ILE A 95 15.44 -11.23 8.73
CA ILE A 95 15.67 -10.63 7.41
C ILE A 95 15.29 -11.60 6.30
N ILE A 96 15.80 -12.84 6.33
CA ILE A 96 15.52 -13.84 5.30
C ILE A 96 14.01 -14.07 5.16
N ARG A 97 13.27 -14.15 6.28
CA ARG A 97 11.82 -14.38 6.26
C ARG A 97 11.04 -13.19 5.71
N ILE A 98 11.41 -11.98 6.11
CA ILE A 98 10.76 -10.75 5.62
C ILE A 98 11.06 -10.53 4.14
N MET A 99 12.33 -10.59 3.76
CA MET A 99 12.75 -10.36 2.37
C MET A 99 12.17 -11.40 1.41
N ARG A 100 11.95 -12.65 1.83
CA ARG A 100 11.23 -13.66 1.03
C ARG A 100 9.79 -13.24 0.73
N VAL A 101 9.09 -12.60 1.67
CA VAL A 101 7.74 -12.10 1.43
C VAL A 101 7.80 -10.91 0.48
N LEU A 102 8.72 -9.98 0.71
CA LEU A 102 8.85 -8.76 -0.09
C LEU A 102 9.25 -9.03 -1.54
N SER A 103 10.12 -10.02 -1.78
CA SER A 103 10.47 -10.46 -3.13
C SER A 103 9.30 -11.16 -3.81
N ALA A 104 8.57 -12.02 -3.10
CA ALA A 104 7.41 -12.73 -3.64
C ALA A 104 6.27 -11.79 -4.08
N ILE A 105 6.10 -10.63 -3.41
CA ILE A 105 5.12 -9.61 -3.81
C ILE A 105 5.70 -8.57 -4.78
N GLY A 106 6.95 -8.72 -5.20
CA GLY A 106 7.63 -7.84 -6.16
C GLY A 106 8.01 -6.46 -5.61
N LEU A 107 8.05 -6.28 -4.29
CA LEU A 107 8.47 -5.01 -3.69
C LEU A 107 9.99 -4.80 -3.77
N CYS A 108 10.74 -5.90 -3.91
CA CYS A 108 12.17 -5.95 -4.26
C CYS A 108 12.43 -7.22 -5.08
N ASP A 109 13.64 -7.38 -5.61
CA ASP A 109 13.98 -8.57 -6.40
C ASP A 109 14.88 -9.51 -5.58
N GLU A 110 14.69 -10.82 -5.69
CA GLU A 110 15.63 -11.83 -5.19
C GLU A 110 16.43 -12.38 -6.39
N VAL A 111 17.66 -11.90 -6.56
CA VAL A 111 18.53 -12.17 -7.72
C VAL A 111 19.50 -13.33 -7.49
N GLY A 112 19.45 -13.93 -6.32
CA GLY A 112 20.21 -15.09 -5.91
C GLY A 112 19.74 -15.56 -4.53
N ASN A 113 20.23 -16.71 -4.07
CA ASN A 113 19.83 -17.23 -2.76
C ASN A 113 20.17 -16.21 -1.65
N GLN A 114 19.14 -15.64 -1.02
CA GLN A 114 19.28 -14.63 0.03
C GLN A 114 20.06 -13.38 -0.42
N LEU A 115 19.91 -13.01 -1.70
CA LEU A 115 20.57 -11.87 -2.33
C LEU A 115 19.51 -11.01 -3.01
N TYR A 116 19.37 -9.75 -2.56
CA TYR A 116 18.23 -8.90 -2.86
C TYR A 116 18.64 -7.60 -3.56
N ALA A 117 17.84 -7.12 -4.50
CA ALA A 117 18.09 -5.86 -5.20
C ALA A 117 16.87 -4.93 -5.15
N ALA A 118 17.11 -3.62 -5.14
CA ALA A 118 16.06 -2.63 -5.24
C ALA A 118 15.52 -2.51 -6.67
N ASN A 119 14.19 -2.52 -6.81
CA ASN A 119 13.49 -2.20 -8.05
C ASN A 119 12.74 -0.85 -7.91
N ASP A 120 12.03 -0.43 -8.96
CA ASP A 120 11.31 0.86 -8.97
C ASP A 120 10.30 0.98 -7.82
N LYS A 121 9.65 -0.13 -7.44
CA LYS A 121 8.70 -0.17 -6.32
C LYS A 121 9.43 -0.02 -5.00
N THR A 122 10.61 -0.62 -4.85
CA THR A 122 11.46 -0.41 -3.67
C THR A 122 11.80 1.06 -3.50
N ARG A 123 12.26 1.72 -4.57
CA ARG A 123 12.65 3.14 -4.58
C ARG A 123 11.47 4.03 -4.25
N PHE A 124 10.32 3.78 -4.87
CA PHE A 124 9.09 4.52 -4.58
C PHE A 124 8.62 4.32 -3.13
N LYS A 125 8.74 3.09 -2.60
CA LYS A 125 8.24 2.75 -1.26
C LYS A 125 9.01 3.45 -0.14
N ILE A 126 10.29 3.77 -0.34
CA ILE A 126 11.10 4.47 0.66
C ILE A 126 11.03 6.00 0.55
N LEU A 127 10.24 6.55 -0.39
CA LEU A 127 9.99 7.99 -0.41
C LEU A 127 9.31 8.40 0.91
N PRO A 128 9.62 9.59 1.47
CA PRO A 128 9.05 10.03 2.74
C PRO A 128 7.53 9.92 2.79
N GLY A 129 6.84 10.39 1.75
CA GLY A 129 5.38 10.28 1.63
C GLY A 129 4.84 8.86 1.57
N SER A 130 5.57 7.93 0.94
CA SER A 130 5.20 6.51 0.84
C SER A 130 5.37 5.77 2.17
N ILE A 131 6.43 6.08 2.91
CA ILE A 131 6.65 5.57 4.27
C ILE A 131 5.56 6.11 5.20
N ALA A 132 5.29 7.41 5.12
CA ALA A 132 4.25 8.08 5.88
C ALA A 132 2.86 7.49 5.60
N ALA A 133 2.54 7.23 4.32
CA ALA A 133 1.32 6.53 3.93
C ALA A 133 1.21 5.14 4.56
N GLU A 134 2.30 4.35 4.52
CA GLU A 134 2.32 3.01 5.10
C GLU A 134 2.09 3.05 6.61
N LYS A 135 2.84 3.89 7.34
CA LYS A 135 2.70 4.05 8.79
C LYS A 135 1.26 4.45 9.15
N HIS A 136 0.71 5.43 8.43
CA HIS A 136 -0.63 5.92 8.65
C HIS A 136 -1.70 4.83 8.48
N HIS A 137 -1.72 4.15 7.34
CA HIS A 137 -2.74 3.12 7.08
C HIS A 137 -2.53 1.89 7.95
N PHE A 138 -1.28 1.40 8.06
CA PHE A 138 -0.99 0.20 8.82
C PHE A 138 -1.43 0.38 10.28
N ASP A 139 -0.95 1.42 10.96
CA ASP A 139 -1.16 1.55 12.40
C ASP A 139 -2.65 1.85 12.74
N LEU A 140 -3.37 2.55 11.84
CA LEU A 140 -4.80 2.80 11.98
C LEU A 140 -5.67 1.59 11.66
N ASP A 141 -5.49 1.02 10.47
CA ASP A 141 -6.36 -0.01 9.92
C ASP A 141 -6.13 -1.34 10.63
N PHE A 142 -4.89 -1.70 10.96
CA PHE A 142 -4.62 -2.91 11.76
C PHE A 142 -5.10 -2.75 13.20
N GLY A 143 -4.98 -1.55 13.78
CA GLY A 143 -5.52 -1.26 15.11
C GLY A 143 -7.03 -1.48 15.17
N MET A 144 -7.76 -1.01 14.16
CA MET A 144 -9.20 -1.26 14.02
C MET A 144 -9.51 -2.73 13.70
N GLY A 145 -8.81 -3.32 12.72
CA GLY A 145 -9.02 -4.69 12.27
C GLY A 145 -8.82 -5.72 13.39
N GLY A 146 -7.80 -5.52 14.24
CA GLY A 146 -7.53 -6.39 15.40
C GLY A 146 -8.62 -6.35 16.47
N ARG A 147 -9.44 -5.30 16.49
CA ARG A 147 -10.55 -5.12 17.44
C ARG A 147 -11.92 -5.35 16.82
N LEU A 148 -11.98 -5.61 15.51
CA LEU A 148 -13.21 -5.68 14.73
C LEU A 148 -14.17 -6.77 15.24
N VAL A 149 -13.67 -7.97 15.55
CA VAL A 149 -14.53 -9.08 16.00
C VAL A 149 -15.13 -8.79 17.38
N ASP A 150 -14.34 -8.24 18.30
CA ASP A 150 -14.82 -7.86 19.64
C ASP A 150 -15.82 -6.72 19.55
N TYR A 151 -15.58 -5.75 18.67
CA TYR A 151 -16.51 -4.66 18.37
C TYR A 151 -17.85 -5.18 17.85
N MET A 152 -17.83 -6.06 16.84
CA MET A 152 -19.05 -6.63 16.26
C MET A 152 -19.87 -7.45 17.26
N ARG A 153 -19.20 -8.12 18.22
CA ARG A 153 -19.85 -8.93 19.25
C ARG A 153 -20.29 -8.14 20.47
N GLY A 154 -19.64 -7.00 20.75
CA GLY A 154 -19.93 -6.13 21.88
C GLY A 154 -20.95 -5.05 21.52
N PRO A 155 -20.52 -3.81 21.22
CA PRO A 155 -21.43 -2.71 20.87
C PRO A 155 -22.31 -2.97 19.63
N GLY A 156 -21.87 -3.86 18.74
CA GLY A 156 -22.50 -4.05 17.42
C GLY A 156 -22.01 -3.02 16.41
N ILE A 157 -22.33 -3.23 15.13
CA ILE A 157 -21.89 -2.34 14.05
C ILE A 157 -22.77 -1.10 14.02
N GLN A 158 -22.17 0.07 14.24
CA GLN A 158 -22.84 1.36 14.10
C GLN A 158 -22.23 2.16 12.96
N GLN A 159 -23.09 2.64 12.07
CA GLN A 159 -22.70 3.31 10.83
C GLN A 159 -22.65 4.83 10.97
N PHE A 160 -23.47 5.42 11.85
CA PHE A 160 -23.62 6.86 11.99
C PHE A 160 -22.97 7.33 13.29
N ALA A 161 -21.85 8.05 13.18
CA ALA A 161 -21.08 8.54 14.32
C ALA A 161 -21.81 9.63 15.14
N ASP A 162 -22.82 10.27 14.53
CA ASP A 162 -23.53 11.42 15.11
C ASP A 162 -24.73 11.02 15.98
N GLU A 163 -25.08 9.73 15.99
CA GLU A 163 -26.14 9.22 16.88
C GLU A 163 -25.67 9.28 18.35
N PRO A 164 -26.51 9.78 19.27
CA PRO A 164 -26.19 9.76 20.70
C PRO A 164 -25.82 8.34 21.15
N ASP A 165 -24.75 8.24 21.94
CA ASP A 165 -24.18 6.99 22.45
C ASP A 165 -23.57 6.06 21.40
N ALA A 166 -23.44 6.50 20.14
CA ALA A 166 -22.79 5.68 19.13
C ALA A 166 -21.29 5.49 19.43
N VAL A 167 -20.85 4.24 19.39
CA VAL A 167 -19.47 3.80 19.45
C VAL A 167 -19.09 3.27 18.06
N THR A 168 -18.37 4.08 17.30
CA THR A 168 -17.78 3.65 16.03
C THR A 168 -16.64 2.66 16.28
N LEU A 169 -16.26 1.88 15.26
CA LEU A 169 -15.07 1.03 15.34
C LEU A 169 -13.81 1.85 15.64
N PHE A 170 -13.71 3.06 15.08
CA PHE A 170 -12.59 3.96 15.34
C PHE A 170 -12.50 4.32 16.83
N LYS A 171 -13.62 4.77 17.43
CA LYS A 171 -13.70 5.05 18.87
C LYS A 171 -13.40 3.83 19.73
N TYR A 172 -13.91 2.67 19.34
CA TYR A 172 -13.68 1.43 20.06
C TYR A 172 -12.21 0.99 20.05
N ALA A 173 -11.54 1.10 18.91
CA ALA A 173 -10.16 0.67 18.74
C ALA A 173 -9.14 1.68 19.28
N HIS A 174 -9.37 2.97 19.03
CA HIS A 174 -8.40 4.05 19.23
C HIS A 174 -8.77 5.02 20.37
N GLY A 175 -9.95 4.87 20.98
CA GLY A 175 -10.36 5.64 22.16
C GLY A 175 -10.65 7.12 21.89
N THR A 176 -10.84 7.52 20.63
CA THR A 176 -11.15 8.89 20.21
C THR A 176 -12.27 8.86 19.17
N ASP A 177 -13.13 9.88 19.13
CA ASP A 177 -14.31 9.84 18.25
C ASP A 177 -13.94 9.89 16.77
N VAL A 178 -12.88 10.63 16.43
CA VAL A 178 -12.38 10.83 15.07
C VAL A 178 -10.85 10.87 15.05
N ILE A 179 -10.28 10.73 13.85
CA ILE A 179 -8.84 10.65 13.62
C ILE A 179 -8.04 11.78 14.24
N PHE A 180 -8.54 13.03 14.19
CA PHE A 180 -7.79 14.18 14.70
C PHE A 180 -7.51 14.09 16.22
N GLY A 181 -8.42 13.51 17.00
CA GLY A 181 -8.19 13.29 18.43
C GLY A 181 -7.08 12.26 18.70
N LEU A 182 -6.89 11.29 17.81
CA LEU A 182 -5.73 10.38 17.86
C LEU A 182 -4.46 11.15 17.50
N LEU A 183 -4.47 11.92 16.42
CA LEU A 183 -3.28 12.63 15.97
C LEU A 183 -2.77 13.66 17.01
N GLU A 184 -3.67 14.31 17.75
CA GLU A 184 -3.32 15.19 18.87
C GLU A 184 -2.52 14.50 19.99
N LYS A 185 -2.78 13.20 20.21
CA LYS A 185 -2.16 12.40 21.27
C LYS A 185 -0.94 11.60 20.82
N HIS A 186 -0.74 11.46 19.51
CA HIS A 186 0.30 10.62 18.92
C HIS A 186 1.12 11.41 17.89
N PRO A 187 2.19 12.11 18.33
CA PRO A 187 2.99 12.98 17.45
C PRO A 187 3.59 12.28 16.23
N GLU A 188 4.03 11.02 16.37
CA GLU A 188 4.53 10.25 15.23
C GLU A 188 3.44 10.00 14.17
N GLN A 189 2.23 9.65 14.61
CA GLN A 189 1.09 9.46 13.71
C GLN A 189 0.64 10.78 13.06
N LYS A 190 0.70 11.89 13.80
CA LYS A 190 0.47 13.23 13.24
C LYS A 190 1.47 13.55 12.13
N GLN A 191 2.75 13.29 12.37
CA GLN A 191 3.80 13.52 11.37
C GLN A 191 3.58 12.64 10.13
N ALA A 192 3.32 11.33 10.32
CA ALA A 192 3.01 10.42 9.22
C ALA A 192 1.75 10.85 8.44
N PHE A 193 0.72 11.34 9.12
CA PHE A 193 -0.46 11.88 8.45
C PHE A 193 -0.13 13.12 7.60
N ASP A 194 0.61 14.09 8.15
CA ASP A 194 0.95 15.32 7.45
C ASP A 194 1.83 15.06 6.22
N ASP A 195 2.87 14.24 6.37
CA ASP A 195 3.78 13.88 5.28
C ASP A 195 3.05 13.10 4.18
N TYR A 196 2.14 12.21 4.56
CA TYR A 196 1.29 11.51 3.61
C TYR A 196 0.36 12.47 2.84
N MET A 197 -0.33 13.36 3.55
CA MET A 197 -1.25 14.33 2.95
C MET A 197 -0.52 15.32 2.03
N ALA A 198 0.71 15.70 2.36
CA ALA A 198 1.56 16.50 1.49
C ALA A 198 1.93 15.75 0.20
N ALA A 199 2.29 14.47 0.31
CA ALA A 199 2.70 13.64 -0.82
C ALA A 199 1.58 13.24 -1.78
N ARG A 200 0.31 13.27 -1.35
CA ARG A 200 -0.85 13.00 -2.24
C ARG A 200 -1.07 14.10 -3.29
N ARG A 201 -0.38 15.24 -3.19
CA ARG A 201 -0.37 16.26 -4.24
C ARG A 201 0.53 15.76 -5.36
N VAL A 202 -0.04 14.93 -6.23
CA VAL A 202 0.65 14.43 -7.41
C VAL A 202 0.72 15.58 -8.41
N ASP A 203 1.92 16.08 -8.67
CA ASP A 203 2.17 17.23 -9.56
C ASP A 203 1.64 17.01 -10.99
N ASP A 204 1.47 15.77 -11.43
CA ASP A 204 1.02 15.41 -12.78
C ASP A 204 -0.50 15.24 -12.96
N MET A 205 -1.30 15.46 -11.90
CA MET A 205 -2.77 15.43 -11.99
C MET A 205 -3.31 16.84 -12.24
N PRO A 206 -4.15 17.04 -13.28
CA PRO A 206 -4.78 18.32 -13.54
C PRO A 206 -5.53 18.79 -12.29
N GLN A 207 -5.14 19.94 -11.76
CA GLN A 207 -5.74 20.47 -10.55
C GLN A 207 -7.14 21.02 -10.88
N TRP A 208 -8.06 20.98 -9.92
CA TRP A 208 -9.44 21.40 -10.18
C TRP A 208 -9.53 22.82 -10.73
N PHE A 209 -8.61 23.72 -10.34
CA PHE A 209 -8.57 25.11 -10.81
C PHE A 209 -7.98 25.26 -12.23
N GLU A 210 -7.34 24.22 -12.78
CA GLU A 210 -6.94 24.17 -14.19
C GLU A 210 -8.08 23.68 -15.09
N ILE A 211 -9.02 22.92 -14.52
CA ILE A 211 -10.18 22.37 -15.22
C ILE A 211 -11.40 23.31 -15.09
N PHE A 212 -11.60 23.88 -13.91
CA PHE A 212 -12.74 24.72 -13.61
C PHE A 212 -12.54 26.12 -14.21
N PRO A 213 -13.44 26.60 -15.09
CA PRO A 213 -13.28 27.88 -15.76
C PRO A 213 -13.67 29.03 -14.82
N VAL A 214 -12.76 29.37 -13.90
CA VAL A 214 -12.95 30.38 -12.85
C VAL A 214 -13.43 31.71 -13.45
N THR A 215 -12.74 32.21 -14.48
CA THR A 215 -13.04 33.48 -15.13
C THR A 215 -14.46 33.52 -15.73
N GLU A 216 -14.92 32.41 -16.31
CA GLU A 216 -16.26 32.32 -16.92
C GLU A 216 -17.36 32.21 -15.86
N ARG A 217 -17.08 31.54 -14.74
CA ARG A 217 -18.08 31.22 -13.71
C ARG A 217 -18.22 32.27 -12.62
N LEU A 218 -17.12 32.93 -12.26
CA LEU A 218 -17.07 33.91 -11.17
C LEU A 218 -16.85 35.35 -11.65
N GLY A 219 -16.61 35.55 -12.95
CA GLY A 219 -16.27 36.86 -13.52
C GLY A 219 -14.85 37.31 -13.16
N SER A 220 -14.46 38.51 -13.60
CA SER A 220 -13.23 39.16 -13.13
C SER A 220 -13.44 39.65 -11.70
N LEU A 221 -12.72 39.04 -10.75
CA LEU A 221 -12.58 39.55 -9.37
C LEU A 221 -11.89 40.92 -9.36
#